data_AF-A0AAE1T333-F1
#
_entry.id   AF-A0AAE1T333-F1
#
_cell.length_a   1.000
_cell.length_b   1.000
_cell.length_c   1.000
_cell.angle_alpha   90.00
_cell.angle_beta   90.00
_cell.angle_gamma   90.00
#
_symmetry.space_group_name_H-M   'P 1'
#
loop_
_entity.id
_entity.type
_entity.pdbx_description
1 polymer ?
#
loop_
_entity_poly.entity_id
_entity_poly.type
_entity_poly.pdbx_seq_one_letter_code
_entity_poly.pdbx_strand_id
1 'polypeptide(L)'
;MASTTTSYTTLCSLLELNQTKQNPSSSSSCSLLKVNQARNQLCFSSIHLGKANSILVVKASKAAAQAAKEGEEEEDKYEEYEVEIVQPYGLKFTKGRDGGTYIDAIAPGGFADQTGKFTVGDKVLATSAVFGEEIWPAAEYGRTMYTIRQRIGPLLMKMQKRYGKVEEAGELTEKEIIRAERNAGFISDRVREIQMTNARRKKEQKEQREKDLRQGLQLSKNAKYEEALEKFESVLGSRPNGNEAAVASYNVACCYSKLNQLQAGLSALEDALEAGFEDFKRIRTDPDLANLRTSEDFETLMKKYDESFINENAINAIKSLFGFNKK
;
A
#
# COMPACT_ATOMS: atom_id res chain seq x y z
N MET A 1 30.61 9.20 49.84
CA MET A 1 31.19 8.77 48.55
C MET A 1 30.18 9.11 47.48
N ALA A 2 30.59 9.87 46.47
CA ALA A 2 29.70 10.65 45.61
C ALA A 2 28.98 9.80 44.56
N SER A 3 27.65 9.93 44.53
CA SER A 3 26.75 9.35 43.53
C SER A 3 26.57 10.35 42.39
N THR A 4 27.06 10.02 41.19
CA THR A 4 26.87 10.85 39.99
C THR A 4 25.54 10.52 39.32
N THR A 5 24.51 11.30 39.62
CA THR A 5 23.25 11.37 38.89
C THR A 5 23.41 12.32 37.70
N THR A 6 23.62 11.77 36.50
CA THR A 6 23.65 12.57 35.26
C THR A 6 22.33 12.41 34.50
N SER A 7 21.42 13.33 34.81
CA SER A 7 20.34 13.92 33.98
C SER A 7 19.87 13.19 32.70
N TYR A 8 18.74 12.48 32.81
CA TYR A 8 17.88 12.05 31.68
C TYR A 8 16.90 13.13 31.19
N THR A 9 17.07 14.39 31.60
CA THR A 9 16.13 15.49 31.36
C THR A 9 16.21 16.12 29.96
N THR A 10 17.21 15.77 29.14
CA THR A 10 17.50 16.49 27.88
C THR A 10 16.76 15.95 26.63
N LEU A 11 16.08 14.81 26.72
CA LEU A 11 15.34 14.24 25.56
C LEU A 11 13.90 14.75 25.44
N CYS A 12 13.31 15.32 26.50
CA CYS A 12 12.03 16.01 26.38
C CYS A 12 12.16 17.41 25.76
N SER A 13 13.34 18.05 25.85
CA SER A 13 13.57 19.41 25.36
C SER A 13 13.89 19.51 23.85
N LEU A 14 14.22 18.39 23.20
CA LEU A 14 14.55 18.37 21.76
C LEU A 14 13.31 18.46 20.84
N LEU A 15 12.10 18.35 21.38
CA LEU A 15 10.85 18.49 20.64
C LEU A 15 10.41 19.95 20.41
N GLU A 16 11.04 20.94 21.07
CA GLU A 16 10.55 22.33 21.06
C GLU A 16 11.37 23.33 20.23
N LEU A 17 12.48 22.94 19.59
CA LEU A 17 13.43 23.92 19.00
C LEU A 17 13.47 24.05 17.47
N ASN A 18 12.62 23.36 16.71
CA ASN A 18 12.55 23.53 15.25
C ASN A 18 11.15 23.96 14.77
N GLN A 19 10.74 25.17 15.16
CA GLN A 19 9.73 25.95 14.43
C GLN A 19 10.43 27.06 13.65
N THR A 20 11.01 26.72 12.50
CA THR A 20 11.39 27.72 11.49
C THR A 20 10.26 27.86 10.47
N LYS A 21 9.82 29.10 10.35
CA LYS A 21 8.74 29.62 9.50
C LYS A 21 8.85 29.12 8.05
N GLN A 22 7.79 28.51 7.54
CA GLN A 22 7.51 28.49 6.10
C GLN A 22 6.19 29.24 5.85
N ASN A 23 6.30 30.37 5.15
CA ASN A 23 5.18 31.05 4.52
C ASN A 23 5.08 30.64 3.04
N PRO A 24 3.88 30.75 2.42
CA PRO A 24 3.52 30.03 1.20
C PRO A 24 3.65 30.91 -0.05
N SER A 25 3.92 30.28 -1.19
CA SER A 25 3.33 30.55 -2.52
C SER A 25 4.28 30.15 -3.65
N SER A 26 3.79 29.37 -4.61
CA SER A 26 3.59 29.84 -5.99
C SER A 26 3.15 28.68 -6.87
N SER A 27 1.99 28.89 -7.49
CA SER A 27 1.45 28.18 -8.62
C SER A 27 2.42 28.24 -9.81
N SER A 28 2.61 27.12 -10.49
CA SER A 28 3.03 27.13 -11.88
C SER A 28 2.44 25.94 -12.63
N SER A 29 1.55 26.31 -13.55
CA SER A 29 1.01 25.53 -14.66
C SER A 29 2.11 25.00 -15.57
N CYS A 30 1.98 23.77 -16.06
CA CYS A 30 2.65 23.37 -17.30
C CYS A 30 1.88 22.28 -18.07
N SER A 31 1.22 22.75 -19.12
CA SER A 31 0.99 22.17 -20.46
C SER A 31 1.05 20.66 -20.70
N LEU A 32 -0.08 20.20 -21.27
CA LEU A 32 -0.29 19.06 -22.15
C LEU A 32 0.81 18.86 -23.21
N LEU A 33 1.34 17.65 -23.30
CA LEU A 33 2.03 17.13 -24.48
C LEU A 33 1.23 15.97 -25.07
N LYS A 34 0.74 16.20 -26.29
CA LYS A 34 0.15 15.18 -27.19
C LYS A 34 1.29 14.27 -27.68
N VAL A 35 1.07 12.95 -27.65
CA VAL A 35 1.89 11.98 -28.38
C VAL A 35 1.04 11.34 -29.48
N ASN A 36 1.59 11.41 -30.69
CA ASN A 36 0.98 11.02 -31.95
C ASN A 36 0.85 9.50 -32.12
N GLN A 37 -0.23 9.13 -32.80
CA GLN A 37 -0.46 7.83 -33.44
C GLN A 37 0.62 7.55 -34.50
N ALA A 38 1.14 6.32 -34.51
CA ALA A 38 1.76 5.72 -35.68
C ALA A 38 0.99 4.45 -36.05
N ARG A 39 0.32 4.53 -37.20
CA ARG A 39 -0.23 3.40 -37.95
C ARG A 39 0.93 2.53 -38.45
N ASN A 40 0.82 1.22 -38.27
CA ASN A 40 1.50 0.28 -39.16
C ASN A 40 0.48 -0.71 -39.70
N GLN A 41 0.22 -0.55 -41.00
CA GLN A 41 -0.43 -1.53 -41.87
C GLN A 41 0.59 -2.64 -42.15
N LEU A 42 0.21 -3.90 -41.98
CA LEU A 42 0.81 -4.99 -42.75
C LEU A 42 -0.27 -5.96 -43.24
N CYS A 43 -0.03 -6.39 -44.48
CA CYS A 43 -0.95 -6.95 -45.46
C CYS A 43 -1.60 -8.29 -45.10
N PHE A 44 -2.76 -8.46 -45.73
CA PHE A 44 -3.42 -9.73 -46.02
C PHE A 44 -2.51 -10.71 -46.77
N SER A 45 -2.53 -11.97 -46.34
CA SER A 45 -2.37 -13.12 -47.24
C SER A 45 -3.20 -14.29 -46.70
N SER A 46 -4.23 -14.65 -47.47
CA SER A 46 -5.14 -15.75 -47.24
C SER A 46 -4.43 -17.10 -47.35
N ILE A 47 -4.65 -17.99 -46.39
CA ILE A 47 -4.44 -19.43 -46.57
C ILE A 47 -5.66 -20.15 -45.99
N HIS A 48 -6.48 -20.70 -46.88
CA HIS A 48 -7.50 -21.67 -46.55
C HIS A 48 -6.84 -23.03 -46.29
N LEU A 49 -7.12 -23.68 -45.16
CA LEU A 49 -7.25 -25.14 -45.10
C LEU A 49 -7.84 -25.61 -43.76
N GLY A 50 -8.71 -26.62 -43.83
CA GLY A 50 -8.91 -27.55 -42.71
C GLY A 50 -10.18 -27.36 -41.88
N LYS A 51 -11.29 -27.84 -42.42
CA LYS A 51 -12.57 -28.08 -41.74
C LYS A 51 -12.39 -29.22 -40.72
N ALA A 52 -12.81 -29.03 -39.47
CA ALA A 52 -13.14 -30.12 -38.57
C ALA A 52 -14.36 -29.73 -37.73
N ASN A 53 -15.50 -30.29 -38.11
CA ASN A 53 -16.72 -30.25 -37.33
C ASN A 53 -16.53 -31.13 -36.09
N SER A 54 -16.82 -30.60 -34.90
CA SER A 54 -17.20 -31.42 -33.76
C SER A 54 -18.50 -30.89 -33.18
N ILE A 55 -19.56 -31.64 -33.47
CA ILE A 55 -20.89 -31.58 -32.86
C ILE A 55 -20.77 -32.12 -31.43
N LEU A 56 -21.37 -31.45 -30.43
CA LEU A 56 -21.97 -32.08 -29.23
C LEU A 56 -22.76 -31.02 -28.44
N VAL A 57 -24.09 -30.99 -28.59
CA VAL A 57 -25.17 -31.65 -27.79
C VAL A 57 -25.81 -30.66 -26.81
N VAL A 58 -27.07 -30.34 -27.15
CA VAL A 58 -28.04 -29.60 -26.34
C VAL A 58 -28.58 -30.53 -25.26
N LYS A 59 -28.61 -30.07 -24.00
CA LYS A 59 -29.53 -30.61 -23.00
C LYS A 59 -30.20 -29.46 -22.26
N ALA A 60 -31.41 -29.14 -22.68
CA ALA A 60 -32.31 -28.25 -21.97
C ALA A 60 -33.23 -29.10 -21.09
N SER A 61 -33.20 -28.88 -19.77
CA SER A 61 -34.23 -29.38 -18.86
C SER A 61 -34.95 -28.20 -18.23
N LYS A 62 -36.23 -28.07 -18.58
CA LYS A 62 -37.17 -27.08 -18.08
C LYS A 62 -37.89 -27.70 -16.88
N ALA A 63 -37.74 -27.14 -15.69
CA ALA A 63 -38.55 -27.49 -14.53
C ALA A 63 -39.39 -26.27 -14.14
N ALA A 64 -40.71 -26.44 -14.21
CA ALA A 64 -41.70 -25.47 -13.79
C ALA A 64 -42.04 -25.67 -12.31
N ALA A 65 -42.12 -24.59 -11.55
CA ALA A 65 -42.87 -24.54 -10.30
C ALA A 65 -43.40 -23.11 -10.10
N GLN A 66 -44.73 -22.99 -10.02
CA GLN A 66 -45.45 -21.81 -9.54
C GLN A 66 -45.96 -22.09 -8.13
N ALA A 67 -45.71 -21.18 -7.19
CA ALA A 67 -46.65 -20.79 -6.13
C ALA A 67 -46.15 -19.50 -5.46
N ALA A 68 -47.05 -18.52 -5.38
CA ALA A 68 -46.82 -17.14 -5.01
C ALA A 68 -46.59 -16.90 -3.50
N LYS A 69 -45.86 -15.82 -3.19
CA LYS A 69 -46.19 -14.86 -2.13
C LYS A 69 -45.44 -13.54 -2.37
N GLU A 70 -46.20 -12.46 -2.35
CA GLU A 70 -45.83 -11.07 -2.61
C GLU A 70 -45.11 -10.43 -1.41
N GLY A 71 -44.15 -9.58 -1.71
CA GLY A 71 -43.39 -8.72 -0.81
C GLY A 71 -42.42 -7.91 -1.68
N GLU A 72 -42.85 -6.72 -2.07
CA GLU A 72 -42.18 -5.84 -3.05
C GLU A 72 -40.91 -5.22 -2.48
N GLU A 73 -39.77 -5.81 -2.82
CA GLU A 73 -38.55 -5.08 -3.19
C GLU A 73 -38.38 -5.34 -4.69
N GLU A 74 -38.27 -4.31 -5.53
CA GLU A 74 -37.85 -4.51 -6.93
C GLU A 74 -36.40 -5.02 -6.92
N GLU A 75 -36.21 -6.31 -6.67
CA GLU A 75 -34.97 -7.01 -6.99
C GLU A 75 -34.82 -6.91 -8.51
N ASP A 76 -33.90 -6.05 -8.96
CA ASP A 76 -33.38 -6.08 -10.32
C ASP A 76 -32.96 -7.54 -10.62
N LYS A 77 -33.83 -8.29 -11.31
CA LYS A 77 -33.62 -9.70 -11.58
C LYS A 77 -32.58 -9.84 -12.68
N TYR A 78 -31.32 -9.72 -12.29
CA TYR A 78 -30.21 -9.88 -13.21
C TYR A 78 -30.15 -11.32 -13.72
N GLU A 79 -29.92 -11.48 -15.03
CA GLU A 79 -29.80 -12.80 -15.65
C GLU A 79 -28.42 -13.40 -15.34
N GLU A 80 -28.40 -14.62 -14.83
CA GLU A 80 -27.16 -15.39 -14.63
C GLU A 80 -26.88 -16.27 -15.83
N TYR A 81 -25.61 -16.37 -16.23
CA TYR A 81 -25.18 -17.26 -17.30
C TYR A 81 -23.84 -17.92 -16.98
N GLU A 82 -23.68 -19.16 -17.44
CA GLU A 82 -22.43 -19.91 -17.32
C GLU A 82 -21.68 -19.92 -18.64
N VAL A 83 -20.36 -19.80 -18.54
CA VAL A 83 -19.47 -19.77 -19.70
C VAL A 83 -18.19 -20.52 -19.40
N GLU A 84 -17.75 -21.28 -20.39
CA GLU A 84 -16.46 -21.93 -20.42
C GLU A 84 -15.63 -21.28 -21.54
N ILE A 85 -14.42 -20.83 -21.20
CA ILE A 85 -13.54 -20.15 -22.15
C ILE A 85 -12.08 -20.59 -21.97
N VAL A 86 -11.34 -20.67 -23.07
CA VAL A 86 -9.94 -21.07 -23.09
C VAL A 86 -9.00 -19.86 -23.21
N GLN A 87 -7.77 -20.01 -22.71
CA GLN A 87 -6.74 -18.99 -22.88
C GLN A 87 -6.28 -18.89 -24.35
N PRO A 88 -6.00 -17.69 -24.87
CA PRO A 88 -6.15 -16.38 -24.24
C PRO A 88 -7.61 -15.91 -24.20
N TYR A 89 -8.15 -15.59 -23.02
CA TYR A 89 -9.59 -15.31 -22.87
C TYR A 89 -10.07 -14.07 -23.64
N GLY A 90 -9.23 -13.04 -23.79
CA GLY A 90 -9.64 -11.77 -24.42
C GLY A 90 -10.57 -10.90 -23.55
N LEU A 91 -10.54 -11.07 -22.23
CA LEU A 91 -11.27 -10.28 -21.26
C LEU A 91 -10.32 -9.43 -20.41
N LYS A 92 -10.71 -8.18 -20.14
CA LYS A 92 -10.12 -7.35 -19.08
C LYS A 92 -11.12 -7.22 -17.95
N PHE A 93 -10.61 -7.23 -16.71
CA PHE A 93 -11.43 -7.16 -15.51
C PHE A 93 -11.05 -5.95 -14.66
N THR A 94 -12.05 -5.32 -14.06
CA THR A 94 -11.90 -4.22 -13.10
C THR A 94 -12.52 -4.59 -11.75
N LYS A 95 -12.05 -3.93 -10.69
CA LYS A 95 -12.55 -4.08 -9.33
C LYS A 95 -13.73 -3.12 -9.13
N GLY A 96 -14.90 -3.65 -8.79
CA GLY A 96 -16.06 -2.84 -8.41
C GLY A 96 -15.90 -2.20 -7.03
N ARG A 97 -16.75 -1.20 -6.71
CA ARG A 97 -16.74 -0.54 -5.38
C ARG A 97 -17.14 -1.50 -4.25
N ASP A 98 -17.98 -2.47 -4.56
CA ASP A 98 -18.37 -3.59 -3.70
C ASP A 98 -17.24 -4.63 -3.47
N GLY A 99 -16.10 -4.48 -4.15
CA GLY A 99 -14.99 -5.42 -4.11
C GLY A 99 -15.10 -6.59 -5.10
N GLY A 100 -16.19 -6.67 -5.87
CA GLY A 100 -16.43 -7.69 -6.88
C GLY A 100 -15.60 -7.52 -8.15
N THR A 101 -15.68 -8.53 -9.03
CA THR A 101 -14.97 -8.54 -10.33
C THR A 101 -15.92 -8.31 -11.49
N TYR A 102 -15.62 -7.32 -12.33
CA TYR A 102 -16.47 -6.91 -13.44
C TYR A 102 -15.69 -6.90 -14.76
N ILE A 103 -16.37 -7.13 -15.88
CA ILE A 103 -15.76 -7.00 -17.21
C ILE A 103 -15.56 -5.51 -17.54
N ASP A 104 -14.30 -5.13 -17.71
CA ASP A 104 -13.87 -3.79 -18.10
C ASP A 104 -13.86 -3.60 -19.62
N ALA A 105 -13.31 -4.59 -20.34
CA ALA A 105 -13.24 -4.55 -21.79
C ALA A 105 -13.17 -5.96 -22.39
N ILE A 106 -13.67 -6.09 -23.61
CA ILE A 106 -13.62 -7.30 -24.42
C ILE A 106 -12.71 -7.00 -25.61
N ALA A 107 -11.73 -7.87 -25.88
CA ALA A 107 -10.79 -7.70 -26.98
C ALA A 107 -11.49 -8.05 -28.32
N PRO A 108 -11.56 -7.12 -29.30
CA PRO A 108 -12.18 -7.39 -30.59
C PRO A 108 -11.51 -8.57 -31.32
N GLY A 109 -12.32 -9.53 -31.77
CA GLY A 109 -11.83 -10.76 -32.40
C GLY A 109 -11.19 -11.77 -31.44
N GLY A 110 -11.13 -11.49 -30.13
CA GLY A 110 -10.67 -12.43 -29.11
C GLY A 110 -11.66 -13.57 -28.84
N PHE A 111 -11.23 -14.58 -28.09
CA PHE A 111 -12.06 -15.75 -27.80
C PHE A 111 -13.38 -15.37 -27.11
N ALA A 112 -13.36 -14.43 -26.16
CA ALA A 112 -14.58 -13.94 -25.51
C ALA A 112 -15.52 -13.24 -26.48
N ASP A 113 -14.99 -12.40 -27.38
CA ASP A 113 -15.77 -11.68 -28.39
C ASP A 113 -16.45 -12.65 -29.36
N GLN A 114 -15.74 -13.68 -29.79
CA GLN A 114 -16.26 -14.74 -30.67
C GLN A 114 -17.43 -15.51 -30.06
N THR A 115 -17.51 -15.61 -28.72
CA THR A 115 -18.66 -16.26 -28.08
C THR A 115 -19.94 -15.42 -28.17
N GLY A 116 -19.84 -14.09 -28.30
CA GLY A 116 -20.97 -13.17 -28.24
C GLY A 116 -21.73 -13.16 -26.91
N LYS A 117 -21.24 -13.88 -25.88
CA LYS A 117 -21.94 -14.06 -24.60
C LYS A 117 -21.61 -12.96 -23.59
N PHE A 118 -20.49 -12.29 -23.72
CA PHE A 118 -20.03 -11.30 -22.74
C PHE A 118 -20.51 -9.90 -23.08
N THR A 119 -20.79 -9.11 -22.04
CA THR A 119 -21.08 -7.69 -22.18
C THR A 119 -20.20 -6.92 -21.19
N VAL A 120 -19.70 -5.75 -21.61
CA VAL A 120 -18.95 -4.87 -20.70
C VAL A 120 -19.83 -4.50 -19.51
N GLY A 121 -19.26 -4.58 -18.31
CA GLY A 121 -19.96 -4.39 -17.04
C GLY A 121 -20.52 -5.65 -16.39
N ASP A 122 -20.54 -6.81 -17.07
CA ASP A 122 -21.01 -8.06 -16.45
C ASP A 122 -20.17 -8.44 -15.22
N LYS A 123 -20.83 -8.96 -14.17
CA LYS A 123 -20.21 -9.33 -12.89
C LYS A 123 -19.87 -10.81 -12.85
N VAL A 124 -18.69 -11.15 -12.34
CA VAL A 124 -18.28 -12.53 -12.07
C VAL A 124 -18.85 -12.94 -10.71
N LEU A 125 -19.74 -13.93 -10.68
CA LEU A 125 -20.33 -14.47 -9.44
C LEU A 125 -19.51 -15.63 -8.89
N ALA A 126 -18.95 -16.45 -9.76
CA ALA A 126 -18.14 -17.60 -9.37
C ALA A 126 -17.13 -17.97 -10.45
N THR A 127 -15.98 -18.50 -10.05
CA THR A 127 -14.93 -18.99 -10.96
C THR A 127 -14.47 -20.37 -10.54
N SER A 128 -14.10 -21.19 -11.52
CA SER A 128 -13.44 -22.45 -11.27
C SER A 128 -12.11 -22.27 -10.52
N ALA A 129 -11.73 -23.26 -9.70
CA ALA A 129 -10.48 -23.28 -8.94
C ALA A 129 -9.22 -23.20 -9.84
N VAL A 130 -8.00 -23.11 -9.28
CA VAL A 130 -6.78 -23.16 -10.13
C VAL A 130 -6.60 -24.56 -10.74
N PHE A 131 -6.94 -25.60 -9.98
CA PHE A 131 -6.88 -27.01 -10.37
C PHE A 131 -8.26 -27.65 -10.17
N GLY A 132 -8.75 -28.39 -11.17
CA GLY A 132 -10.06 -29.04 -11.13
C GLY A 132 -11.21 -28.21 -11.70
N GLU A 133 -12.42 -28.77 -11.70
CA GLU A 133 -13.62 -28.17 -12.31
C GLU A 133 -14.56 -27.50 -11.29
N GLU A 134 -14.21 -27.56 -10.00
CA GLU A 134 -15.02 -26.99 -8.92
C GLU A 134 -15.11 -25.47 -9.03
N ILE A 135 -16.34 -24.95 -8.92
CA ILE A 135 -16.66 -23.52 -8.99
C ILE A 135 -16.84 -22.95 -7.59
N TRP A 136 -16.13 -21.86 -7.30
CA TRP A 136 -16.16 -21.15 -6.02
C TRP A 136 -16.66 -19.71 -6.18
N PRO A 137 -17.37 -19.14 -5.18
CA PRO A 137 -17.84 -17.77 -5.23
C PRO A 137 -16.70 -16.76 -5.45
N ALA A 138 -16.90 -15.84 -6.40
CA ALA A 138 -15.96 -14.79 -6.78
C ALA A 138 -16.18 -13.51 -5.94
N ALA A 139 -16.13 -13.65 -4.62
CA ALA A 139 -16.50 -12.58 -3.69
C ALA A 139 -15.46 -11.43 -3.59
N GLU A 140 -14.19 -11.68 -3.94
CA GLU A 140 -13.12 -10.68 -3.82
C GLU A 140 -12.27 -10.62 -5.08
N TYR A 141 -12.16 -9.43 -5.67
CA TYR A 141 -11.39 -9.19 -6.91
C TYR A 141 -9.99 -9.79 -6.92
N GLY A 142 -9.23 -9.63 -5.84
CA GLY A 142 -7.85 -10.11 -5.77
C GLY A 142 -7.76 -11.64 -5.91
N ARG A 143 -8.63 -12.36 -5.20
CA ARG A 143 -8.69 -13.83 -5.24
C ARG A 143 -9.18 -14.33 -6.59
N THR A 144 -10.24 -13.72 -7.13
CA THR A 144 -10.77 -14.05 -8.46
C THR A 144 -9.74 -13.83 -9.57
N MET A 145 -9.00 -12.72 -9.51
CA MET A 145 -7.96 -12.46 -10.51
C MET A 145 -6.77 -13.41 -10.37
N TYR A 146 -6.42 -13.81 -9.15
CA TYR A 146 -5.40 -14.83 -8.94
C TYR A 146 -5.81 -16.16 -9.57
N THR A 147 -7.03 -16.64 -9.34
CA THR A 147 -7.51 -17.91 -9.91
C THR A 147 -7.54 -17.87 -11.43
N ILE A 148 -8.09 -16.80 -12.02
CA ILE A 148 -8.17 -16.63 -13.48
C ILE A 148 -6.78 -16.62 -14.14
N ARG A 149 -5.80 -15.94 -13.53
CA ARG A 149 -4.44 -15.82 -14.08
C ARG A 149 -3.62 -17.10 -13.96
N GLN A 150 -3.80 -17.84 -12.86
CA GLN A 150 -3.04 -19.08 -12.60
C GLN A 150 -3.72 -20.33 -13.18
N ARG A 151 -4.95 -20.21 -13.68
CA ARG A 151 -5.72 -21.32 -14.25
C ARG A 151 -4.97 -21.98 -15.40
N ILE A 152 -4.86 -23.31 -15.33
CA ILE A 152 -4.36 -24.16 -16.40
C ILE A 152 -5.56 -24.93 -16.96
N GLY A 153 -5.87 -24.73 -18.24
CA GLY A 153 -7.03 -25.33 -18.91
C GLY A 153 -8.22 -24.38 -19.07
N PRO A 154 -9.41 -24.88 -19.43
CA PRO A 154 -10.59 -24.06 -19.65
C PRO A 154 -11.04 -23.41 -18.33
N LEU A 155 -11.46 -22.15 -18.39
CA LEU A 155 -11.97 -21.39 -17.27
C LEU A 155 -13.49 -21.42 -17.30
N LEU A 156 -14.11 -21.99 -16.25
CA LEU A 156 -15.55 -21.96 -16.06
C LEU A 156 -15.89 -20.77 -15.16
N MET A 157 -16.84 -19.95 -15.59
CA MET A 157 -17.34 -18.82 -14.82
C MET A 157 -18.85 -18.82 -14.80
N LYS A 158 -19.40 -18.49 -13.63
CA LYS A 158 -20.78 -18.07 -13.47
C LYS A 158 -20.81 -16.55 -13.45
N MET A 159 -21.55 -15.97 -14.36
CA MET A 159 -21.61 -14.54 -14.62
C MET A 159 -23.02 -14.01 -14.38
N GLN A 160 -23.12 -12.70 -14.12
CA GLN A 160 -24.37 -11.97 -14.01
C GLN A 160 -24.38 -10.85 -15.06
N LYS A 161 -25.42 -10.80 -15.90
CA LYS A 161 -25.63 -9.74 -16.88
C LYS A 161 -25.88 -8.43 -16.18
N ARG A 162 -25.15 -7.37 -16.54
CA ARG A 162 -25.32 -6.03 -15.94
C ARG A 162 -25.64 -4.92 -16.94
N TYR A 163 -25.70 -5.25 -18.24
CA TYR A 163 -26.07 -4.30 -19.30
C TYR A 163 -25.30 -2.96 -19.24
N GLY A 164 -24.01 -2.99 -18.89
CA GLY A 164 -23.17 -1.79 -18.76
C GLY A 164 -23.32 -1.01 -17.45
N LYS A 165 -24.23 -1.40 -16.55
CA LYS A 165 -24.35 -0.82 -15.20
C LYS A 165 -23.34 -1.50 -14.26
N VAL A 166 -22.14 -0.95 -14.15
CA VAL A 166 -21.21 -1.34 -13.07
C VAL A 166 -21.81 -0.87 -11.74
N GLU A 167 -21.78 -1.70 -10.69
CA GLU A 167 -22.22 -1.25 -9.37
C GLU A 167 -21.33 -0.11 -8.89
N GLU A 168 -21.92 1.08 -8.91
CA GLU A 168 -21.49 2.21 -8.10
C GLU A 168 -21.87 2.03 -6.63
N ALA A 169 -22.60 0.97 -6.29
CA ALA A 169 -22.99 0.60 -4.94
C ALA A 169 -21.73 0.26 -4.12
N GLY A 170 -21.43 1.15 -3.18
CA GLY A 170 -20.30 1.08 -2.26
C GLY A 170 -20.11 2.45 -1.63
N GLU A 171 -19.67 2.49 -0.38
CA GLU A 171 -19.34 3.76 0.26
C GLU A 171 -18.18 4.42 -0.50
N LEU A 172 -18.37 5.70 -0.86
CA LEU A 172 -17.29 6.48 -1.45
C LEU A 172 -16.13 6.53 -0.45
N THR A 173 -14.92 6.26 -0.94
CA THR A 173 -13.75 6.43 -0.09
C THR A 173 -13.60 7.90 0.29
N GLU A 174 -13.05 8.19 1.47
CA GLU A 174 -12.77 9.57 1.90
C GLU A 174 -12.04 10.38 0.82
N LYS A 175 -11.10 9.74 0.11
CA LYS A 175 -10.33 10.36 -1.00
C LYS A 175 -11.20 10.73 -2.19
N GLU A 176 -12.19 9.92 -2.53
CA GLU A 176 -13.12 10.18 -3.63
C GLU A 176 -14.12 11.26 -3.27
N ILE A 177 -14.65 11.27 -2.03
CA ILE A 177 -15.51 12.35 -1.53
C ILE A 177 -14.76 13.68 -1.62
N ILE A 178 -13.52 13.71 -1.08
CA ILE A 178 -12.67 14.91 -1.13
C ILE A 178 -12.39 15.34 -2.59
N ARG A 179 -12.13 14.39 -3.50
CA ARG A 179 -11.87 14.69 -4.91
C ARG A 179 -13.11 15.23 -5.63
N ALA A 180 -14.27 14.61 -5.43
CA ALA A 180 -15.53 15.01 -6.02
C ALA A 180 -15.93 16.42 -5.57
N GLU A 181 -15.80 16.72 -4.28
CA GLU A 181 -16.11 18.05 -3.73
C GLU A 181 -15.13 19.13 -4.22
N ARG A 182 -13.82 18.84 -4.27
CA ARG A 182 -12.85 19.75 -4.88
C ARG A 182 -13.18 20.05 -6.34
N ASN A 183 -13.57 19.04 -7.11
CA ASN A 183 -13.95 19.20 -8.51
C ASN A 183 -15.27 20.01 -8.65
N ALA A 184 -16.18 19.86 -7.68
CA ALA A 184 -17.44 20.60 -7.63
C ALA A 184 -17.29 22.06 -7.17
N GLY A 185 -16.12 22.46 -6.64
CA GLY A 185 -15.85 23.82 -6.19
C GLY A 185 -16.55 24.22 -4.89
N PHE A 186 -17.15 23.27 -4.16
CA PHE A 186 -17.81 23.48 -2.87
C PHE A 186 -17.24 22.50 -1.84
N ILE A 187 -16.92 23.01 -0.63
CA ILE A 187 -16.50 22.18 0.51
C ILE A 187 -17.72 21.93 1.37
N SER A 188 -18.20 20.69 1.42
CA SER A 188 -19.33 20.31 2.24
C SER A 188 -18.92 20.06 3.70
N ASP A 189 -19.92 19.99 4.58
CA ASP A 189 -19.69 19.59 5.98
C ASP A 189 -19.12 18.17 6.10
N ARG A 190 -19.34 17.30 5.11
CA ARG A 190 -18.80 15.93 5.08
C ARG A 190 -17.28 15.92 4.94
N VAL A 191 -16.70 16.74 4.05
CA VAL A 191 -15.23 16.85 3.96
C VAL A 191 -14.64 17.46 5.23
N ARG A 192 -15.32 18.42 5.85
CA ARG A 192 -14.92 18.98 7.14
C ARG A 192 -14.90 17.89 8.23
N GLU A 193 -15.93 17.05 8.29
CA GLU A 193 -16.01 15.92 9.23
C GLU A 193 -14.89 14.89 8.99
N ILE A 194 -14.64 14.53 7.73
CA ILE A 194 -13.53 13.63 7.33
C ILE A 194 -12.18 14.22 7.76
N GLN A 195 -11.96 15.51 7.56
CA GLN A 195 -10.74 16.19 7.97
C GLN A 195 -10.56 16.20 9.49
N MET A 196 -11.63 16.52 10.23
CA MET A 196 -11.63 16.51 11.70
C MET A 196 -11.36 15.11 12.26
N THR A 197 -11.99 14.08 11.68
CA THR A 197 -11.81 12.68 12.07
C THR A 197 -10.39 12.20 11.78
N ASN A 198 -9.85 12.50 10.61
CA ASN A 198 -8.47 12.17 10.26
C ASN A 198 -7.44 12.91 11.12
N ALA A 199 -7.69 14.18 11.43
CA ALA A 199 -6.85 14.96 12.34
C ALA A 199 -6.87 14.36 13.75
N ARG A 200 -8.05 14.00 14.25
CA ARG A 200 -8.22 13.32 15.55
C ARG A 200 -7.48 11.99 15.57
N ARG A 201 -7.70 11.12 14.58
CA ARG A 201 -7.02 9.81 14.45
C ARG A 201 -5.50 9.97 14.40
N LYS A 202 -4.99 10.95 13.64
CA LYS A 202 -3.55 11.23 13.56
C LYS A 202 -2.99 11.71 14.91
N LYS A 203 -3.75 12.54 15.64
CA LYS A 203 -3.39 13.01 16.98
C LYS A 203 -3.36 11.86 17.99
N GLU A 204 -4.41 11.02 18.01
CA GLU A 204 -4.49 9.84 18.89
C GLU A 204 -3.35 8.85 18.62
N GLN A 205 -3.03 8.59 17.35
CA GLN A 205 -1.89 7.74 16.99
C GLN A 205 -0.56 8.33 17.49
N LYS A 206 -0.36 9.64 17.38
CA LYS A 206 0.85 10.31 17.90
C LYS A 206 0.94 10.20 19.42
N GLU A 207 -0.16 10.46 20.13
CA GLU A 207 -0.23 10.37 21.59
C GLU A 207 0.04 8.94 22.07
N GLN A 208 -0.50 7.94 21.36
CA GLN A 208 -0.23 6.53 21.66
C GLN A 208 1.25 6.18 21.45
N ARG A 209 1.88 6.63 20.36
CA ARG A 209 3.33 6.44 20.13
C ARG A 209 4.17 7.10 21.21
N GLU A 210 3.84 8.33 21.62
CA GLU A 210 4.55 9.02 22.71
C GLU A 210 4.41 8.27 24.05
N LYS A 211 3.22 7.70 24.31
CA LYS A 211 2.97 6.88 25.48
C LYS A 211 3.79 5.60 25.46
N ASP A 212 3.79 4.86 24.35
CA ASP A 212 4.56 3.63 24.19
C ASP A 212 6.07 3.91 24.29
N LEU A 213 6.58 4.97 23.64
CA LEU A 213 7.97 5.39 23.75
C LEU A 213 8.36 5.69 25.20
N ARG A 214 7.52 6.44 25.94
CA ARG A 214 7.75 6.74 27.35
C ARG A 214 7.76 5.48 28.22
N GLN A 215 6.86 4.53 27.95
CA GLN A 215 6.80 3.25 28.65
C GLN A 215 8.05 2.41 28.37
N GLY A 216 8.46 2.29 27.11
CA GLY A 216 9.68 1.58 26.72
C GLY A 216 10.92 2.15 27.41
N LEU A 217 11.05 3.48 27.45
CA LEU A 217 12.15 4.14 28.17
C LEU A 217 12.15 3.83 29.67
N GLN A 218 10.98 3.76 30.31
CA GLN A 218 10.86 3.40 31.72
C GLN A 218 11.22 1.94 31.97
N LEU A 219 10.81 1.03 31.09
CA LEU A 219 11.13 -0.40 31.17
C LEU A 219 12.64 -0.65 30.98
N SER A 220 13.26 0.03 30.00
CA SER A 220 14.70 -0.02 29.78
C SER A 220 15.49 0.45 31.00
N LYS A 221 15.06 1.52 31.68
CA LYS A 221 15.66 1.99 32.93
C LYS A 221 15.57 0.97 34.06
N ASN A 222 14.52 0.15 34.06
CA ASN A 222 14.29 -0.90 35.03
C ASN A 222 14.96 -2.24 34.63
N ALA A 223 15.83 -2.23 33.62
CA ALA A 223 16.51 -3.41 33.06
C ALA A 223 15.57 -4.51 32.53
N LYS A 224 14.32 -4.14 32.19
CA LYS A 224 13.33 -5.02 31.54
C LYS A 224 13.41 -4.81 30.02
N TYR A 225 14.48 -5.27 29.40
CA TYR A 225 14.80 -4.92 28.01
C TYR A 225 13.85 -5.56 27.00
N GLU A 226 13.40 -6.80 27.23
CA GLU A 226 12.46 -7.50 26.37
C GLU A 226 11.08 -6.82 26.37
N GLU A 227 10.58 -6.41 27.55
CA GLU A 227 9.34 -5.62 27.66
C GLU A 227 9.49 -4.23 27.01
N ALA A 228 10.69 -3.63 27.10
CA ALA A 228 10.97 -2.34 26.46
C ALA A 228 10.97 -2.44 24.94
N LEU A 229 11.56 -3.51 24.39
CA LEU A 229 11.56 -3.79 22.95
C LEU A 229 10.14 -3.87 22.40
N GLU A 230 9.22 -4.56 23.08
CA GLU A 230 7.81 -4.61 22.65
C GLU A 230 7.20 -3.22 22.47
N LYS A 231 7.50 -2.30 23.40
CA LYS A 231 6.99 -0.92 23.33
C LYS A 231 7.65 -0.10 22.22
N PHE A 232 8.95 -0.24 22.01
CA PHE A 232 9.61 0.47 20.92
C PHE A 232 9.20 -0.06 19.55
N GLU A 233 9.01 -1.38 19.40
CA GLU A 233 8.49 -1.99 18.17
C GLU A 233 7.04 -1.55 17.88
N SER A 234 6.21 -1.39 18.92
CA SER A 234 4.87 -0.77 18.77
C SER A 234 4.95 0.64 18.16
N VAL A 235 5.94 1.43 18.57
CA VAL A 235 6.19 2.77 17.99
C VAL A 235 6.60 2.66 16.53
N LEU A 236 7.54 1.77 16.19
CA LEU A 236 8.00 1.59 14.81
C LEU A 236 6.90 1.05 13.88
N GLY A 237 6.08 0.12 14.36
CA GLY A 237 4.96 -0.47 13.62
C GLY A 237 3.80 0.50 13.35
N SER A 238 3.70 1.61 14.09
CA SER A 238 2.61 2.59 13.97
C SER A 238 2.95 3.78 13.07
N ARG A 239 3.90 3.59 12.13
CA ARG A 239 4.35 4.55 11.11
C ARG A 239 4.73 5.92 11.72
N PRO A 240 5.78 5.95 12.55
CA PRO A 240 6.29 7.19 13.12
C PRO A 240 6.82 8.14 12.05
N ASN A 241 7.02 9.41 12.41
CA ASN A 241 7.84 10.29 11.58
C ASN A 241 9.33 9.92 11.71
N GLY A 242 10.20 10.48 10.86
CA GLY A 242 11.64 10.15 10.86
C GLY A 242 12.29 10.29 12.23
N ASN A 243 12.03 11.40 12.93
CA ASN A 243 12.61 11.65 14.26
C ASN A 243 12.13 10.63 15.31
N GLU A 244 10.84 10.32 15.33
CA GLU A 244 10.27 9.30 16.22
C GLU A 244 10.83 7.91 15.91
N ALA A 245 11.00 7.58 14.63
CA ALA A 245 11.62 6.34 14.18
C ALA A 245 13.09 6.25 14.63
N ALA A 246 13.88 7.30 14.36
CA ALA A 246 15.28 7.39 14.75
C ALA A 246 15.47 7.20 16.25
N VAL A 247 14.66 7.86 17.07
CA VAL A 247 14.71 7.73 18.54
C VAL A 247 14.29 6.33 18.99
N ALA A 248 13.22 5.75 18.42
CA ALA A 248 12.78 4.41 18.79
C ALA A 248 13.83 3.35 18.40
N SER A 249 14.32 3.36 17.16
CA SER A 249 15.35 2.42 16.67
C SER A 249 16.65 2.53 17.46
N TYR A 250 17.07 3.74 17.86
CA TYR A 250 18.24 3.91 18.74
C TYR A 250 18.04 3.20 20.08
N ASN A 251 16.86 3.35 20.70
CA ASN A 251 16.57 2.68 21.97
C ASN A 251 16.42 1.15 21.82
N VAL A 252 15.94 0.67 20.67
CA VAL A 252 15.95 -0.76 20.31
C VAL A 252 17.38 -1.27 20.24
N ALA A 253 18.29 -0.55 19.58
CA ALA A 253 19.72 -0.90 19.54
C ALA A 253 20.35 -0.98 20.94
N CYS A 254 20.05 -0.01 21.82
CA CYS A 254 20.48 -0.04 23.22
C CYS A 254 19.99 -1.30 23.95
N CYS A 255 18.72 -1.67 23.76
CA CYS A 255 18.13 -2.85 24.39
C CYS A 255 18.77 -4.15 23.88
N TYR A 256 18.94 -4.31 22.55
CA TYR A 256 19.62 -5.47 21.98
C TYR A 256 21.08 -5.58 22.40
N SER A 257 21.78 -4.45 22.52
CA SER A 257 23.12 -4.38 23.07
C SER A 257 23.17 -4.96 24.50
N LYS A 258 22.26 -4.55 25.39
CA LYS A 258 22.17 -5.09 26.76
C LYS A 258 21.82 -6.58 26.82
N LEU A 259 21.05 -7.07 25.86
CA LEU A 259 20.74 -8.49 25.68
C LEU A 259 21.85 -9.29 24.97
N ASN A 260 22.96 -8.63 24.62
CA ASN A 260 24.09 -9.20 23.90
C ASN A 260 23.73 -9.80 22.53
N GLN A 261 22.69 -9.24 21.89
CA GLN A 261 22.24 -9.63 20.55
C GLN A 261 22.85 -8.67 19.53
N LEU A 262 24.14 -8.88 19.22
CA LEU A 262 24.95 -7.92 18.47
C LEU A 262 24.41 -7.61 17.07
N GLN A 263 24.03 -8.65 16.32
CA GLN A 263 23.55 -8.49 14.95
C GLN A 263 22.23 -7.70 14.88
N ALA A 264 21.28 -8.02 15.75
CA ALA A 264 20.01 -7.31 15.85
C ALA A 264 20.20 -5.85 16.31
N GLY A 265 21.09 -5.63 17.28
CA GLY A 265 21.40 -4.28 17.75
C GLY A 265 22.10 -3.40 16.71
N LEU A 266 23.01 -3.96 15.92
CA LEU A 266 23.64 -3.24 14.81
C LEU A 266 22.65 -2.91 13.70
N SER A 267 21.76 -3.83 13.34
CA SER A 267 20.67 -3.57 12.39
C SER A 267 19.79 -2.42 12.87
N ALA A 268 19.36 -2.45 14.13
CA ALA A 268 18.54 -1.37 14.70
C ALA A 268 19.28 -0.04 14.81
N LEU A 269 20.60 -0.07 15.03
CA LEU A 269 21.43 1.13 15.04
C LEU A 269 21.55 1.73 13.63
N GLU A 270 21.70 0.89 12.61
CA GLU A 270 21.67 1.32 11.21
C GLU A 270 20.31 1.94 10.86
N ASP A 271 19.19 1.31 11.24
CA ASP A 271 17.85 1.86 11.04
C ASP A 271 17.68 3.24 11.70
N ALA A 272 18.27 3.44 12.89
CA ALA A 272 18.26 4.73 13.57
C ALA A 272 19.01 5.80 12.77
N LEU A 273 20.19 5.46 12.24
CA LEU A 273 21.00 6.35 11.42
C LEU A 273 20.32 6.69 10.09
N GLU A 274 19.71 5.70 9.42
CA GLU A 274 18.92 5.91 8.19
C GLU A 274 17.70 6.79 8.42
N ALA A 275 17.06 6.67 9.60
CA ALA A 275 15.94 7.51 10.00
C ALA A 275 16.36 8.96 10.38
N GLY A 276 17.65 9.26 10.42
CA GLY A 276 18.20 10.59 10.69
C GLY A 276 18.63 10.81 12.14
N PHE A 277 19.10 9.78 12.85
CA PHE A 277 19.69 9.96 14.17
C PHE A 277 21.06 10.65 14.08
N GLU A 278 21.18 11.87 14.61
CA GLU A 278 22.37 12.72 14.42
C GLU A 278 23.33 12.74 15.63
N ASP A 279 22.98 12.17 16.78
CA ASP A 279 23.84 12.20 17.98
C ASP A 279 24.92 11.10 17.94
N PHE A 280 25.80 11.21 16.95
CA PHE A 280 26.94 10.32 16.70
C PHE A 280 27.91 10.23 17.87
N LYS A 281 28.01 11.30 18.67
CA LYS A 281 28.82 11.32 19.90
C LYS A 281 28.22 10.38 20.93
N ARG A 282 26.90 10.41 21.08
CA ARG A 282 26.19 9.51 21.99
C ARG A 282 26.35 8.05 21.56
N ILE A 283 26.19 7.72 20.28
CA ILE A 283 26.41 6.34 19.79
C ILE A 283 27.77 5.77 20.22
N ARG A 284 28.83 6.59 20.17
CA ARG A 284 30.19 6.18 20.54
C ARG A 284 30.48 6.11 22.03
N THR A 285 29.65 6.73 22.87
CA THR A 285 29.92 6.90 24.30
C THR A 285 28.88 6.25 25.20
N ASP A 286 27.69 5.95 24.68
CA ASP A 286 26.58 5.41 25.46
C ASP A 286 26.97 4.06 26.09
N PRO A 287 26.86 3.93 27.42
CA PRO A 287 27.15 2.67 28.12
C PRO A 287 26.17 1.55 27.74
N ASP A 288 24.99 1.87 27.22
CA ASP A 288 24.03 0.86 26.78
C ASP A 288 24.47 0.20 25.48
N LEU A 289 25.21 0.91 24.61
CA LEU A 289 25.80 0.39 23.37
C LEU A 289 27.19 -0.22 23.55
N ALA A 290 27.68 -0.39 24.79
CA ALA A 290 29.02 -0.90 25.05
C ALA A 290 29.29 -2.26 24.41
N ASN A 291 28.30 -3.17 24.42
CA ASN A 291 28.46 -4.50 23.82
C ASN A 291 28.52 -4.41 22.29
N LEU A 292 27.69 -3.57 21.65
CA LEU A 292 27.74 -3.38 20.18
C LEU A 292 29.09 -2.84 19.72
N ARG A 293 29.70 -1.93 20.49
CA ARG A 293 31.02 -1.38 20.19
C ARG A 293 32.16 -2.41 20.20
N THR A 294 31.91 -3.61 20.72
CA THR A 294 32.90 -4.70 20.66
C THR A 294 32.93 -5.43 19.31
N SER A 295 31.89 -5.26 18.49
CA SER A 295 31.80 -5.88 17.16
C SER A 295 32.63 -5.09 16.15
N GLU A 296 33.35 -5.80 15.28
CA GLU A 296 34.09 -5.20 14.15
C GLU A 296 33.16 -4.47 13.16
N ASP A 297 31.92 -4.96 13.04
CA ASP A 297 30.90 -4.37 12.17
C ASP A 297 30.45 -2.99 12.64
N PHE A 298 30.61 -2.68 13.93
CA PHE A 298 30.24 -1.36 14.48
C PHE A 298 31.09 -0.25 13.84
N GLU A 299 32.40 -0.43 13.77
CA GLU A 299 33.30 0.57 13.16
C GLU A 299 33.03 0.73 11.66
N THR A 300 32.71 -0.37 10.97
CA THR A 300 32.31 -0.35 9.56
C THR A 300 31.03 0.45 9.35
N LEU A 301 30.02 0.24 10.21
CA LEU A 301 28.78 1.00 10.20
C LEU A 301 29.04 2.49 10.46
N MET A 302 29.81 2.83 11.50
CA MET A 302 30.09 4.23 11.83
C MET A 302 30.83 4.95 10.72
N LYS A 303 31.82 4.30 10.09
CA LYS A 303 32.57 4.87 8.97
C LYS A 303 31.67 5.24 7.78
N LYS A 304 30.67 4.40 7.45
CA LYS A 304 29.69 4.66 6.38
C LYS A 304 28.96 5.99 6.61
N TYR A 305 28.60 6.32 7.85
CA TYR A 305 27.85 7.53 8.17
C TYR A 305 28.73 8.74 8.52
N ASP A 306 29.97 8.53 8.98
CA ASP A 306 30.95 9.60 9.14
C ASP A 306 31.37 10.19 7.78
N GLU A 307 31.65 9.32 6.80
CA GLU A 307 32.09 9.75 5.47
C GLU A 307 31.00 10.53 4.73
N SER A 308 29.73 10.10 4.83
CA SER A 308 28.61 10.82 4.21
C SER A 308 28.43 12.21 4.81
N PHE A 309 28.52 12.34 6.14
CA PHE A 309 28.43 13.63 6.82
C PHE A 309 29.60 14.56 6.46
N ILE A 310 30.84 14.04 6.42
CA ILE A 310 32.01 14.83 6.02
C ILE A 310 31.87 15.30 4.56
N ASN A 311 31.40 14.43 3.67
CA ASN A 311 31.24 14.78 2.26
C ASN A 311 30.14 15.84 2.04
N GLU A 312 28.98 15.69 2.67
CA GLU A 312 27.91 16.70 2.58
C GLU A 312 28.35 18.05 3.15
N ASN A 313 29.01 18.05 4.31
CA ASN A 313 29.52 19.29 4.91
C ASN A 313 30.63 19.94 4.08
N ALA A 314 31.54 19.15 3.52
CA ALA A 314 32.58 19.65 2.62
C ALA A 314 31.97 20.25 1.35
N ILE A 315 30.99 19.57 0.73
CA ILE A 315 30.27 20.07 -0.44
C ILE A 315 29.51 21.36 -0.10
N ASN A 316 28.82 21.42 1.03
CA ASN A 316 28.06 22.60 1.45
C ASN A 316 28.98 23.77 1.81
N ALA A 317 30.13 23.51 2.44
CA ALA A 317 31.16 24.51 2.71
C ALA A 317 31.75 25.06 1.41
N ILE A 318 32.08 24.21 0.42
CA ILE A 318 32.54 24.64 -0.90
C ILE A 318 31.45 25.45 -1.62
N LYS A 319 30.20 25.01 -1.62
CA LYS A 319 29.08 25.76 -2.23
C LYS A 319 28.87 27.13 -1.57
N SER A 320 29.06 27.24 -0.27
CA SER A 320 28.99 28.51 0.47
C SER A 320 30.19 29.43 0.16
N LEU A 321 31.39 28.86 0.12
CA LEU A 321 32.63 29.60 -0.17
C LEU A 321 32.68 30.10 -1.63
N PHE A 322 32.11 29.33 -2.56
CA PHE A 322 31.99 29.67 -3.98
C PHE A 322 30.59 30.15 -4.35
N GLY A 323 29.85 30.73 -3.39
CA GLY A 323 28.52 31.29 -3.59
C GLY A 323 28.50 32.22 -4.81
N PHE A 324 27.97 31.69 -5.91
CA PHE A 324 27.80 32.39 -7.18
C PHE A 324 26.93 33.62 -6.94
N ASN A 325 27.56 34.78 -7.09
CA ASN A 325 26.94 36.09 -7.15
C ASN A 325 25.96 36.12 -8.33
N LYS A 326 24.70 35.72 -8.12
CA LYS A 326 23.63 35.93 -9.10
C LYS A 326 23.11 37.35 -8.94
N LYS A 327 23.68 38.25 -9.74
CA LYS A 327 22.98 39.44 -10.25
C LYS A 327 21.85 39.00 -11.17
#